data_AF-A0A2P4QFJ8-F1
#
_entry.id   AF-A0A2P4QFJ8-F1
#
_cell.length_a   1.000
_cell.length_b   1.000
_cell.length_c   1.000
_cell.angle_alpha   90.00
_cell.angle_beta   90.00
_cell.angle_gamma   90.00
#
_symmetry.space_group_name_H-M   'P 1'
#
loop_
_entity.id
_entity.type
_entity.pdbx_description
1 polymer ?
#
loop_
_entity_poly.entity_id
_entity_poly.type
_entity_poly.pdbx_seq_one_letter_code
_entity_poly.pdbx_strand_id
1 'polypeptide(L)'
;MDFKFLNATVENKFGINKDGVDCMEKLGVSLVEFEGAGIKSKIGLNLDTGMSVNSNTMEIKVEGFGIKLGKETGFSTPIGEVSVDLGRYLD
;
A
#
# COMPACT_ATOMS: atom_id res chain seq x y z
N MET A 1 4.43 -9.56 -14.40
CA MET A 1 4.10 -10.44 -13.27
C MET A 1 5.41 -10.55 -12.54
N ASP A 2 5.45 -9.92 -11.39
CA ASP A 2 6.69 -9.55 -10.75
C ASP A 2 6.70 -10.15 -9.34
N PHE A 3 7.79 -10.85 -9.02
CA PHE A 3 8.02 -11.48 -7.74
C PHE A 3 9.28 -10.90 -7.12
N LYS A 4 9.17 -10.44 -5.87
CA LYS A 4 10.32 -10.02 -5.07
C LYS A 4 10.38 -10.84 -3.81
N PHE A 5 11.61 -11.18 -3.42
CA PHE A 5 11.91 -11.89 -2.19
C PHE A 5 12.76 -11.00 -1.30
N LEU A 6 12.46 -11.00 -0.01
CA LEU A 6 13.22 -10.35 1.06
C LEU A 6 13.59 -8.88 0.78
N ASN A 7 12.69 -7.96 1.13
CA ASN A 7 12.89 -6.52 1.00
C ASN A 7 12.72 -5.83 2.36
N ALA A 8 13.65 -4.97 2.75
CA ALA A 8 13.47 -4.09 3.89
C ALA A 8 13.08 -2.69 3.40
N THR A 9 11.98 -2.16 3.93
CA THR A 9 11.45 -0.84 3.57
C THR A 9 11.44 0.06 4.79
N VAL A 10 12.07 1.22 4.67
CA VAL A 10 11.96 2.34 5.61
C VAL A 10 11.71 3.59 4.78
N GLU A 11 10.52 4.15 4.89
CA GLU A 11 10.12 5.33 4.10
C GLU A 11 9.32 6.26 5.01
N ASN A 12 9.71 7.53 5.05
CA ASN A 12 8.94 8.59 5.68
C ASN A 12 8.49 9.54 4.58
N LYS A 13 7.18 9.59 4.32
CA LYS A 13 6.56 10.49 3.35
C LYS A 13 5.71 11.52 4.07
N PHE A 14 6.06 12.78 3.87
CA PHE A 14 5.28 13.91 4.36
C PHE A 14 5.28 14.98 3.28
N GLY A 15 4.12 15.25 2.70
CA GLY A 15 4.02 16.18 1.60
C GLY A 15 2.60 16.52 1.19
N ILE A 16 2.45 17.71 0.61
CA ILE A 16 1.26 18.12 -0.14
C ILE A 16 1.70 18.19 -1.61
N ASN A 17 1.00 17.45 -2.46
CA ASN A 17 1.26 17.30 -3.87
C ASN A 17 0.04 17.78 -4.65
N LYS A 18 0.22 18.06 -5.95
CA LYS A 18 -0.88 18.45 -6.85
C LYS A 18 -2.03 17.44 -6.87
N ASP A 19 -1.74 16.18 -6.54
CA ASP A 19 -2.68 15.08 -6.56
C ASP A 19 -3.35 14.86 -5.19
N GLY A 20 -2.82 15.42 -4.08
CA GLY A 20 -3.36 15.22 -2.73
C GLY A 20 -2.39 15.47 -1.56
N VAL A 21 -2.68 14.89 -0.40
CA VAL A 21 -1.86 14.96 0.83
C VAL A 21 -1.36 13.56 1.17
N ASP A 22 -0.06 13.41 1.39
CA ASP A 22 0.57 12.14 1.76
C ASP A 22 1.38 12.31 3.05
N CYS A 23 0.89 11.69 4.12
CA CYS A 23 1.50 11.70 5.45
C CYS A 23 1.60 10.26 5.94
N MET A 24 2.64 9.56 5.51
CA MET A 24 2.77 8.12 5.69
C MET A 24 4.17 7.73 6.15
N GLU A 25 4.25 7.08 7.29
CA GLU A 25 5.46 6.43 7.77
C GLU A 25 5.35 4.94 7.47
N LYS A 26 6.38 4.37 6.84
CA LYS A 26 6.44 2.97 6.44
C LYS A 26 7.69 2.32 7.00
N LEU A 27 7.47 1.22 7.69
CA LEU A 27 8.50 0.41 8.33
C LEU A 27 8.10 -1.04 8.13
N GLY A 28 8.93 -1.80 7.42
CA GLY A 28 8.56 -3.19 7.17
C GLY A 28 9.65 -4.03 6.56
N VAL A 29 9.45 -5.34 6.65
CA VAL A 29 10.25 -6.37 6.00
C VAL A 29 9.30 -7.24 5.19
N SER A 30 9.34 -7.11 3.88
CA SER A 30 8.66 -8.00 2.94
C SER A 30 9.41 -9.32 2.84
N LEU A 31 8.72 -10.43 2.99
CA LEU A 31 9.27 -11.76 2.70
C LEU A 31 9.00 -12.12 1.23
N VAL A 32 7.75 -11.88 0.81
CA VAL A 32 7.25 -12.18 -0.54
C VAL A 32 6.37 -11.04 -0.99
N GLU A 33 6.62 -10.55 -2.19
CA GLU A 33 5.75 -9.61 -2.90
C GLU A 33 5.34 -10.22 -4.23
N PHE A 34 4.06 -10.10 -4.53
CA PHE A 34 3.44 -10.55 -5.77
C PHE A 34 2.65 -9.40 -6.39
N GLU A 35 2.95 -9.09 -7.65
CA GLU A 35 2.15 -8.16 -8.46
C GLU A 35 1.83 -8.77 -9.83
N GLY A 36 0.54 -8.86 -10.13
CA GLY A 36 0.06 -9.42 -11.40
C GLY A 36 -1.41 -9.17 -11.65
N ALA A 37 -1.77 -8.86 -12.91
CA ALA A 37 -3.16 -8.69 -13.36
C ALA A 37 -4.01 -7.73 -12.50
N GLY A 38 -3.41 -6.65 -11.99
CA GLY A 38 -4.10 -5.68 -11.13
C GLY A 38 -4.28 -6.15 -9.68
N ILE A 39 -3.77 -7.32 -9.30
CA ILE A 39 -3.72 -7.78 -7.92
C ILE A 39 -2.30 -7.57 -7.39
N LYS A 40 -2.20 -6.95 -6.22
CA LYS A 40 -0.97 -6.85 -5.43
C LYS A 40 -1.18 -7.58 -4.11
N SER A 41 -0.23 -8.43 -3.76
CA SER A 41 -0.20 -9.08 -2.46
C SER A 41 1.20 -9.06 -1.89
N LYS A 42 1.29 -8.81 -0.59
CA LYS A 42 2.55 -8.77 0.14
C LYS A 42 2.39 -9.61 1.40
N ILE A 43 3.41 -10.41 1.69
CA ILE A 43 3.52 -11.15 2.94
C ILE A 43 4.82 -10.70 3.60
N GLY A 44 4.72 -10.24 4.84
CA GLY A 44 5.85 -9.64 5.55
C GLY A 44 5.42 -8.76 6.71
N LEU A 45 6.39 -8.40 7.56
CA LEU A 45 6.13 -7.51 8.68
C LEU A 45 6.00 -6.07 8.18
N ASN A 46 4.98 -5.38 8.67
CA ASN A 46 4.59 -4.04 8.27
C ASN A 46 4.11 -3.29 9.53
N LEU A 47 4.65 -2.11 9.78
CA LEU A 47 4.28 -1.19 10.86
C LEU A 47 3.88 0.19 10.30
N ASP A 48 3.47 0.23 9.04
CA ASP A 48 3.04 1.43 8.35
C ASP A 48 1.94 2.15 9.15
N THR A 49 2.12 3.45 9.33
CA THR A 49 1.20 4.32 10.05
C THR A 49 1.09 5.66 9.33
N GLY A 50 -0.13 6.11 9.08
CA GLY A 50 -0.39 7.39 8.45
C GLY A 50 -1.62 7.38 7.54
N MET A 51 -1.75 8.44 6.76
CA MET A 51 -2.85 8.64 5.83
C MET A 51 -2.31 9.23 4.53
N SER A 52 -2.80 8.68 3.42
CA SER A 52 -2.57 9.20 2.08
C SER A 52 -3.92 9.46 1.43
N VAL A 53 -4.18 10.69 1.03
CA VAL A 53 -5.38 11.07 0.29
C VAL A 53 -4.91 11.62 -1.04
N ASN A 54 -5.18 10.89 -2.11
CA ASN A 54 -4.88 11.28 -3.47
C ASN A 54 -6.18 11.40 -4.27
N SER A 55 -6.15 12.08 -5.42
CA SER A 55 -7.33 12.38 -6.25
C SER A 55 -8.15 11.14 -6.64
N ASN A 56 -7.52 9.95 -6.63
CA ASN A 56 -8.14 8.70 -7.07
C ASN A 56 -8.23 7.62 -5.97
N THR A 57 -7.53 7.80 -4.84
CA THR A 57 -7.37 6.76 -3.82
C THR A 57 -7.17 7.40 -2.45
N MET A 58 -7.84 6.86 -1.45
CA MET A 58 -7.61 7.14 -0.04
C MET A 58 -7.03 5.90 0.63
N GLU A 59 -5.97 6.08 1.39
CA GLU A 59 -5.28 5.06 2.17
C GLU A 59 -5.14 5.55 3.60
N ILE A 60 -5.53 4.73 4.56
CA ILE A 60 -5.29 4.98 5.99
C ILE A 60 -4.65 3.73 6.56
N LYS A 61 -3.53 3.89 7.24
CA LYS A 61 -2.83 2.83 7.96
C LYS A 61 -2.54 3.23 9.40
N VAL A 62 -2.64 2.29 10.32
CA VAL A 62 -2.37 2.44 11.75
C VAL A 62 -1.68 1.18 12.23
N GLU A 63 -0.42 1.31 12.64
CA GLU A 63 0.39 0.22 13.20
C GLU A 63 0.37 -1.06 12.34
N GLY A 64 0.46 -0.91 11.01
CA GLY A 64 0.44 -2.01 10.05
C GLY A 64 -0.95 -2.47 9.60
N PHE A 65 -2.01 -2.12 10.32
CA PHE A 65 -3.39 -2.31 9.82
C PHE A 65 -3.77 -1.19 8.88
N GLY A 66 -4.46 -1.49 7.79
CA GLY A 66 -4.76 -0.47 6.81
C GLY A 66 -5.93 -0.78 5.91
N ILE A 67 -6.54 0.26 5.37
CA ILE A 67 -7.59 0.17 4.36
C ILE A 67 -7.25 1.16 3.24
N LYS A 68 -7.36 0.67 2.00
CA LYS A 68 -7.31 1.45 0.76
C LYS A 68 -8.68 1.44 0.09
N LEU A 69 -9.14 2.60 -0.35
CA LEU A 69 -10.40 2.80 -1.06
C LEU A 69 -10.18 3.71 -2.27
N GLY A 70 -10.77 3.38 -3.42
CA GLY A 70 -10.69 4.19 -4.65
C GLY A 70 -10.43 3.34 -5.88
N LYS A 71 -9.64 3.86 -6.83
CA LYS A 71 -9.18 3.04 -7.98
C LYS A 71 -8.37 1.82 -7.54
N GLU A 72 -7.63 1.91 -6.44
CA GLU A 72 -7.05 0.74 -5.77
C GLU A 72 -7.79 0.51 -4.45
N THR A 73 -8.36 -0.67 -4.27
CA THR A 73 -9.06 -1.07 -3.04
C THR A 73 -8.36 -2.25 -2.40
N GLY A 74 -8.16 -2.22 -1.09
CA GLY A 74 -7.42 -3.26 -0.40
C GLY A 74 -7.41 -3.11 1.11
N PHE A 75 -6.83 -4.09 1.78
CA PHE A 75 -6.59 -4.05 3.21
C PHE A 75 -5.18 -4.52 3.53
N SER A 76 -4.63 -3.99 4.61
CA SER A 76 -3.31 -4.29 5.12
C SER A 76 -3.41 -4.75 6.56
N THR A 77 -2.50 -5.63 6.93
CA THR A 77 -2.27 -6.11 8.29
C THR A 77 -0.77 -6.05 8.59
N PRO A 78 -0.36 -6.16 9.86
CA PRO A 78 1.05 -6.12 10.22
C PRO A 78 1.88 -7.28 9.64
N ILE A 79 1.26 -8.32 9.08
CA ILE A 79 1.93 -9.51 8.53
C ILE A 79 1.71 -9.67 7.01
N GLY A 80 0.95 -8.77 6.39
CA GLY A 80 0.70 -8.84 4.96
C GLY A 80 -0.40 -7.90 4.50
N GLU A 81 -0.46 -7.68 3.19
CA GLU A 81 -1.48 -6.84 2.56
C GLU A 81 -1.97 -7.45 1.25
N VAL A 82 -3.18 -7.07 0.86
CA VAL A 82 -3.72 -7.36 -0.45
C VAL A 82 -4.46 -6.14 -0.97
N SER A 83 -4.21 -5.79 -2.23
CA SER A 83 -4.94 -4.74 -2.92
C SER A 83 -5.24 -5.13 -4.37
N VAL A 84 -6.32 -4.56 -4.88
CA VAL A 84 -6.81 -4.76 -6.23
C VAL A 84 -6.97 -3.39 -6.89
N ASP A 85 -6.33 -3.23 -8.05
CA ASP A 85 -6.48 -2.10 -8.94
C ASP A 85 -7.75 -2.28 -9.80
N LEU A 86 -8.84 -1.69 -9.33
CA LEU A 86 -10.13 -1.63 -10.01
C LEU A 86 -10.05 -0.75 -11.26
N GLY A 87 -9.11 0.20 -11.32
CA GLY A 87 -8.89 1.04 -12.48
C GLY A 87 -8.51 0.26 -13.73
N ARG A 88 -7.94 -0.93 -13.58
CA ARG A 88 -7.59 -1.83 -14.69
C ARG A 88 -8.78 -2.62 -15.25
N TYR A 89 -9.86 -2.75 -14.48
CA TYR A 89 -11.06 -3.52 -14.86
C TYR A 89 -12.22 -2.64 -15.33
N LEU A 90 -12.14 -1.33 -15.09
CA LEU A 90 -13.19 -0.35 -15.39
C LEU A 90 -12.84 0.57 -16.57
N ASP A 91 -11.75 0.27 -17.29
CA ASP A 91 -11.28 0.99 -18.49
C ASP A 91 -11.69 0.25 -19.78
#